data_AF-A0A966UT08-F1
#
_entry.id   AF-A0A966UT08-F1
#
_cell.length_a   1.000
_cell.length_b   1.000
_cell.length_c   1.000
_cell.angle_alpha   90.00
_cell.angle_beta   90.00
_cell.angle_gamma   90.00
#
_symmetry.space_group_name_H-M   'P 1'
#
loop_
_entity.id
_entity.type
_entity.pdbx_description
1 polymer ?
#
loop_
_entity_poly.entity_id
_entity_poly.type
_entity_poly.pdbx_seq_one_letter_code
_entity_poly.pdbx_strand_id
1 'polypeptide(L)'
;TSGLPSRFIKSYEDAWEAPKGWKWALEWEIDGVLYTHGTGSSGQAGAINRARDCRQSTVIGHIHSFGGVLYSSSDKDMIFGMNVGCGIDINAYAMEYSKPFPKRPTLGCGVVLDSGRIAIFVPMPLGSKIIRLPKK
;
A
#
# COMPACT_ATOMS: atom_id res chain seq x y z
N THR A 1 21.74 -1.44 21.88
CA THR A 1 21.27 -0.04 21.94
C THR A 1 22.47 0.86 22.13
N SER A 2 22.79 1.69 21.14
CA SER A 2 24.10 2.33 20.93
C SER A 2 24.45 3.50 21.88
N GLY A 3 24.21 3.39 23.19
CA GLY A 3 24.71 4.36 24.19
C GLY A 3 24.14 5.79 24.14
N LEU A 4 23.25 6.10 23.20
CA LEU A 4 22.60 7.39 23.08
C LEU A 4 21.36 7.45 23.99
N PRO A 5 21.26 8.42 24.92
CA PRO A 5 20.06 8.60 25.73
C PRO A 5 18.84 8.92 24.86
N SER A 6 17.69 8.30 25.16
CA SER A 6 16.45 8.44 24.39
C SER A 6 16.02 9.90 24.16
N ARG A 7 16.32 10.81 25.10
CA ARG A 7 16.04 12.25 24.95
C ARG A 7 16.76 12.92 23.78
N PHE A 8 17.84 12.33 23.27
CA PHE A 8 18.62 12.86 22.15
C PHE A 8 18.20 12.27 20.81
N ILE A 9 17.29 11.29 20.80
CA ILE A 9 16.73 10.71 19.59
C ILE A 9 15.42 11.46 19.32
N LYS A 10 15.40 12.26 18.25
CA LYS A 10 14.17 12.90 17.78
C LYS A 10 13.10 11.84 17.51
N SER A 11 11.84 12.18 17.79
CA SER A 11 10.71 11.36 17.32
C SER A 11 10.71 11.30 15.79
N TYR A 12 10.01 10.32 15.20
CA TYR A 12 9.95 10.20 13.73
C TYR A 12 9.34 11.46 13.13
N GLU A 13 8.34 12.00 13.81
CA GLU A 13 7.61 13.23 13.50
C GLU A 13 8.53 14.45 13.50
N ASP A 14 9.38 14.58 14.53
CA ASP A 14 10.33 15.69 14.66
C ASP A 14 11.51 15.58 13.69
N ALA A 15 11.89 14.36 13.31
CA ALA A 15 12.97 14.13 12.35
C ALA A 15 12.52 14.45 10.91
N TRP A 16 11.25 14.21 10.59
CA TRP A 16 10.68 14.43 9.26
C TRP A 16 9.98 15.78 9.10
N GLU A 17 9.99 16.61 10.14
CA GLU A 17 9.29 17.91 10.16
C GLU A 17 7.81 17.75 9.74
N ALA A 18 7.17 16.71 10.26
CA ALA A 18 5.82 16.33 9.87
C ALA A 18 4.82 17.48 10.10
N PRO A 19 3.82 17.67 9.21
CA PRO A 19 2.85 18.72 9.39
C PRO A 19 2.07 18.59 10.70
N LYS A 20 1.76 19.73 11.32
CA LYS A 20 0.99 19.76 12.57
C LYS A 20 -0.36 19.06 12.40
N GLY A 21 -0.71 18.20 13.36
CA GLY A 21 -1.97 17.45 13.38
C GLY A 21 -1.90 16.07 12.73
N TRP A 22 -0.77 15.70 12.13
CA TRP A 22 -0.57 14.33 11.66
C TRP A 22 -0.56 13.36 12.83
N LYS A 23 -1.29 12.27 12.66
CA LYS A 23 -1.28 11.14 13.59
C LYS A 23 -0.58 9.98 12.92
N TRP A 24 0.28 9.32 13.66
CA TRP A 24 1.11 8.23 13.17
C TRP A 24 0.70 6.95 13.89
N ALA A 25 0.52 5.89 13.11
CA ALA A 25 0.30 4.55 13.61
C ALA A 25 0.81 3.56 12.57
N LEU A 26 1.23 2.38 13.03
CA LEU A 26 1.63 1.29 12.14
C LEU A 26 0.44 0.71 11.40
N GLU A 27 -0.73 0.75 12.04
CA GLU A 27 -1.99 0.26 11.49
C GLU A 27 -3.12 1.21 11.90
N TRP A 28 -4.12 1.31 11.03
CA TRP A 28 -5.35 2.07 11.27
C TRP A 28 -6.55 1.17 11.04
N GLU A 29 -7.57 1.32 11.88
CA GLU A 29 -8.86 0.72 11.64
C GLU A 29 -9.89 1.84 11.45
N ILE A 30 -10.51 1.88 10.28
CA ILE A 30 -11.49 2.90 9.90
C ILE A 30 -12.64 2.20 9.20
N ASP A 31 -13.86 2.42 9.71
CA ASP A 31 -15.10 1.80 9.20
C ASP A 31 -15.02 0.26 9.08
N GLY A 32 -14.36 -0.40 10.04
CA GLY A 32 -14.18 -1.85 10.05
C GLY A 32 -13.21 -2.38 8.99
N VAL A 33 -12.37 -1.50 8.40
CA VAL A 33 -11.32 -1.87 7.45
C VAL A 33 -9.96 -1.63 8.08
N LEU A 34 -9.08 -2.64 8.00
CA LEU A 34 -7.70 -2.57 8.46
C LEU A 34 -6.80 -1.96 7.37
N TYR A 35 -6.09 -0.88 7.69
CA TYR A 35 -5.08 -0.26 6.85
C TYR A 35 -3.72 -0.48 7.47
N THR A 36 -2.83 -1.14 6.76
CA THR A 36 -1.50 -1.52 7.27
C THR A 36 -0.49 -1.49 6.13
N HIS A 37 0.80 -1.40 6.44
CA HIS A 37 1.82 -1.45 5.40
C HIS A 37 1.70 -2.73 4.57
N GLY A 38 1.49 -3.88 5.24
CA GLY A 38 1.33 -5.20 4.62
C GLY A 38 2.58 -6.08 4.66
N THR A 39 3.56 -5.77 5.53
CA THR A 39 4.77 -6.59 5.74
C THR A 39 4.43 -8.07 5.90
N GLY A 40 5.13 -8.93 5.17
CA GLY A 40 4.88 -10.39 5.18
C GLY A 40 3.83 -10.86 4.17
N SER A 41 3.09 -9.94 3.53
CA SER A 41 2.22 -10.27 2.40
C SER A 41 3.03 -10.35 1.11
N SER A 42 2.72 -11.28 0.22
CA SER A 42 3.42 -11.39 -1.07
C SER A 42 2.50 -11.89 -2.19
N GLY A 43 2.96 -11.73 -3.44
CA GLY A 43 2.22 -12.16 -4.62
C GLY A 43 0.99 -11.29 -4.94
N GLN A 44 0.26 -11.67 -6.00
CA GLN A 44 -0.92 -10.92 -6.47
C GLN A 44 -2.08 -10.99 -5.47
N ALA A 45 -2.23 -12.11 -4.77
CA ALA A 45 -3.29 -12.33 -3.80
C ALA A 45 -2.93 -11.91 -2.36
N GLY A 46 -1.76 -11.27 -2.15
CA GLY A 46 -1.25 -10.98 -0.80
C GLY A 46 -2.24 -10.20 0.06
N ALA A 47 -2.92 -9.20 -0.49
CA ALA A 47 -3.90 -8.40 0.23
C ALA A 47 -5.12 -9.21 0.70
N ILE A 48 -5.70 -10.04 -0.18
CA ILE A 48 -6.88 -10.85 0.19
C ILE A 48 -6.51 -12.01 1.11
N ASN A 49 -5.32 -12.59 0.95
CA ASN A 49 -4.83 -13.58 1.89
C ASN A 49 -4.72 -12.98 3.30
N ARG A 50 -4.11 -11.79 3.42
CA ARG A 50 -4.07 -11.09 4.71
C ARG A 50 -5.46 -10.76 5.24
N ALA A 51 -6.38 -10.29 4.40
CA ALA A 51 -7.76 -10.02 4.82
C ALA A 51 -8.46 -11.27 5.39
N ARG A 52 -8.24 -12.44 4.78
CA ARG A 52 -8.76 -13.73 5.28
C ARG A 52 -8.12 -14.12 6.61
N ASP A 53 -6.81 -13.97 6.74
CA ASP A 53 -6.09 -14.29 7.98
C ASP A 53 -6.50 -13.36 9.14
N CYS A 54 -6.68 -12.07 8.84
CA CYS A 54 -7.18 -11.07 9.77
C CYS A 54 -8.70 -11.17 10.01
N ARG A 55 -9.42 -11.95 9.19
CA ARG A 55 -10.90 -12.06 9.22
C ARG A 55 -11.61 -10.72 9.08
N GLN A 56 -11.02 -9.80 8.31
CA GLN A 56 -11.46 -8.41 8.17
C GLN A 56 -10.99 -7.84 6.84
N SER A 57 -11.81 -6.98 6.23
CA SER A 57 -11.40 -6.22 5.03
C SER A 57 -10.09 -5.48 5.30
N THR A 58 -9.11 -5.63 4.41
CA THR A 58 -7.74 -5.12 4.62
C THR A 58 -7.21 -4.39 3.39
N VAL A 59 -6.53 -3.27 3.63
CA VAL A 59 -5.83 -2.45 2.64
C VAL A 59 -4.33 -2.46 2.92
N ILE A 60 -3.52 -2.71 1.90
CA ILE A 60 -2.05 -2.70 1.95
C ILE A 60 -1.44 -1.92 0.78
N GLY A 61 -0.15 -1.55 0.90
CA GLY A 61 0.66 -1.00 -0.21
C GLY A 61 1.95 -1.78 -0.49
N HIS A 62 2.48 -2.51 0.49
CA HIS A 62 3.77 -3.23 0.48
C HIS A 62 4.20 -3.90 -0.84
N ILE A 63 3.25 -4.44 -1.62
CA ILE A 63 3.55 -5.18 -2.84
C ILE A 63 3.45 -4.24 -4.05
N HIS A 64 4.53 -3.51 -4.31
CA HIS A 64 4.56 -2.44 -5.32
C HIS A 64 4.26 -2.92 -6.75
N SER A 65 4.49 -4.20 -7.06
CA SER A 65 4.32 -4.73 -8.42
C SER A 65 2.87 -4.97 -8.83
N PHE A 66 1.93 -4.95 -7.88
CA PHE A 66 0.53 -5.25 -8.14
C PHE A 66 -0.35 -4.17 -7.52
N GLY A 67 -1.50 -3.91 -8.14
CA GLY A 67 -2.54 -3.06 -7.60
C GLY A 67 -3.88 -3.67 -7.97
N GLY A 68 -4.85 -3.61 -7.07
CA GLY A 68 -6.16 -4.22 -7.29
C GLY A 68 -6.90 -4.56 -6.02
N VAL A 69 -8.14 -4.99 -6.20
CA VAL A 69 -9.04 -5.43 -5.14
C VAL A 69 -9.53 -6.84 -5.48
N LEU A 70 -9.50 -7.71 -4.48
CA LEU A 70 -10.17 -9.01 -4.54
C LEU A 70 -11.19 -9.06 -3.42
N TYR A 71 -12.40 -9.52 -3.75
CA TYR A 71 -13.47 -9.78 -2.78
C TYR A 71 -13.53 -11.27 -2.49
N SER A 72 -13.87 -11.61 -1.25
CA SER A 72 -14.08 -12.99 -0.81
C SER A 72 -15.33 -13.03 0.05
N SER A 73 -16.31 -13.81 -0.40
CA SER A 73 -17.54 -14.06 0.35
C SER A 73 -17.48 -15.38 1.10
N SER A 74 -18.14 -15.42 2.24
CA SER A 74 -18.45 -16.61 3.02
C SER A 74 -19.96 -16.73 3.22
N ASP A 75 -20.38 -17.72 3.99
CA ASP A 75 -21.76 -17.85 4.49
C ASP A 75 -22.15 -16.75 5.50
N LYS A 76 -21.17 -16.04 6.07
CA LYS A 76 -21.38 -15.03 7.13
C LYS A 76 -21.29 -13.61 6.62
N ASP A 77 -20.34 -13.34 5.75
CA ASP A 77 -19.94 -11.99 5.35
C ASP A 77 -19.23 -11.96 4.00
N MET A 78 -18.94 -10.75 3.52
CA MET A 78 -18.05 -10.50 2.40
C MET A 78 -16.99 -9.52 2.85
N ILE A 79 -15.72 -9.87 2.62
CA ILE A 79 -14.58 -9.02 2.90
C ILE A 79 -13.79 -8.75 1.62
N PHE A 80 -12.96 -7.71 1.62
CA PHE A 80 -12.02 -7.45 0.53
C PHE A 80 -10.58 -7.36 1.01
N GLY A 81 -9.66 -7.68 0.11
CA GLY A 81 -8.26 -7.33 0.20
C GLY A 81 -7.90 -6.37 -0.93
N MET A 82 -7.46 -5.16 -0.58
CA MET A 82 -6.98 -4.18 -1.56
C MET A 82 -5.48 -3.97 -1.42
N ASN A 83 -4.76 -4.11 -2.53
CA ASN A 83 -3.40 -3.61 -2.65
C ASN A 83 -3.42 -2.32 -3.48
N VAL A 84 -2.96 -1.21 -2.91
CA VAL A 84 -2.99 0.10 -3.57
C VAL A 84 -1.81 0.31 -4.52
N GLY A 85 -0.90 -0.66 -4.64
CA GLY A 85 0.33 -0.49 -5.41
C GLY A 85 1.24 0.52 -4.74
N CYS A 86 1.65 1.57 -5.46
CA CYS A 86 2.55 2.59 -4.91
C CYS A 86 2.40 3.96 -5.58
N GLY A 87 2.85 5.01 -4.89
CA GLY A 87 2.86 6.40 -5.37
C GLY A 87 4.28 6.93 -5.60
N ILE A 88 5.16 6.12 -6.21
CA ILE A 88 6.58 6.46 -6.41
C ILE A 88 6.85 7.08 -7.78
N ASP A 89 7.98 7.78 -7.92
CA ASP A 89 8.58 8.05 -9.23
C ASP A 89 9.48 6.88 -9.65
N ILE A 90 9.09 6.19 -10.73
CA ILE A 90 9.81 5.03 -11.27
C ILE A 90 11.19 5.41 -11.82
N ASN A 91 11.40 6.68 -12.18
CA ASN A 91 12.67 7.17 -12.73
C ASN A 91 13.63 7.70 -11.65
N ALA A 92 13.17 7.84 -10.40
CA ALA A 92 14.03 8.29 -9.32
C ALA A 92 15.20 7.32 -9.09
N TYR A 93 16.37 7.87 -8.73
CA TYR A 93 17.57 7.07 -8.43
C TYR A 93 17.31 6.01 -7.37
N ALA A 94 16.51 6.33 -6.34
CA ALA A 94 16.12 5.40 -5.29
C ALA A 94 15.38 4.14 -5.80
N MET A 95 14.80 4.19 -7.01
CA MET A 95 14.04 3.11 -7.63
C MET A 95 14.81 2.43 -8.78
N GLU A 96 16.05 2.83 -9.04
CA GLU A 96 16.87 2.31 -10.15
C GLU A 96 17.15 0.80 -10.04
N TYR A 97 17.27 0.29 -8.81
CA TYR A 97 17.43 -1.14 -8.55
C TYR A 97 16.29 -1.99 -9.15
N SER A 98 15.14 -1.39 -9.44
CA SER A 98 13.98 -2.07 -10.02
C SER A 98 14.04 -2.26 -11.54
N LYS A 99 14.98 -1.58 -12.22
CA LYS A 99 15.13 -1.61 -13.69
C LYS A 99 15.23 -3.01 -14.32
N PRO A 100 15.99 -3.98 -13.76
CA PRO A 100 16.13 -5.30 -14.36
C PRO A 100 14.91 -6.21 -14.13
N PHE A 101 13.99 -5.86 -13.23
CA PHE A 101 12.85 -6.74 -12.96
C PHE A 101 11.79 -6.66 -14.07
N PRO A 102 11.21 -7.82 -14.46
CA PRO A 102 10.11 -7.85 -15.41
C PRO A 102 8.82 -7.32 -14.78
N LYS A 103 8.63 -7.55 -13.49
CA LYS A 103 7.53 -6.96 -12.71
C LYS A 103 7.85 -5.50 -12.44
N ARG A 104 6.84 -4.67 -12.61
CA ARG A 104 7.02 -3.22 -12.58
C ARG A 104 6.05 -2.60 -11.57
N PRO A 105 6.42 -1.47 -10.98
CA PRO A 105 5.54 -0.78 -10.04
C PRO A 105 4.18 -0.50 -10.67
N THR A 106 3.11 -0.89 -9.99
CA THR A 106 1.74 -0.51 -10.32
C THR A 106 1.44 0.78 -9.58
N LEU A 107 1.29 1.87 -10.33
CA LEU A 107 0.97 3.18 -9.77
C LEU A 107 -0.54 3.35 -9.68
N GLY A 108 -1.02 3.88 -8.56
CA GLY A 108 -2.44 4.13 -8.37
C GLY A 108 -2.78 4.52 -6.94
N CYS A 109 -4.06 4.51 -6.63
CA CYS A 109 -4.58 4.73 -5.30
C CYS A 109 -5.76 3.79 -5.00
N GLY A 110 -5.96 3.53 -3.72
CA GLY A 110 -7.15 2.84 -3.23
C GLY A 110 -8.20 3.84 -2.76
N VAL A 111 -9.46 3.56 -3.06
CA VAL A 111 -10.61 4.30 -2.57
C VAL A 111 -11.51 3.31 -1.84
N VAL A 112 -11.88 3.65 -0.60
CA VAL A 112 -12.85 2.90 0.20
C VAL A 112 -14.06 3.78 0.42
N LEU A 113 -15.23 3.28 0.02
CA LEU A 113 -16.50 3.98 0.00
C LEU A 113 -17.54 3.24 0.85
N ASP A 114 -18.67 3.92 1.07
CA ASP A 114 -19.84 3.38 1.76
C ASP A 114 -19.49 2.78 3.13
N SER A 115 -18.78 3.56 3.96
CA SER A 115 -18.36 3.17 5.30
C SER A 115 -17.68 1.80 5.32
N GLY A 116 -16.64 1.63 4.50
CA GLY A 116 -15.83 0.42 4.51
C GLY A 116 -16.36 -0.76 3.70
N ARG A 117 -17.45 -0.61 2.94
CA ARG A 117 -18.07 -1.73 2.20
C ARG A 117 -17.55 -1.92 0.78
N ILE A 118 -17.15 -0.83 0.13
CA ILE A 118 -16.76 -0.86 -1.29
C ILE A 118 -15.32 -0.39 -1.43
N ALA A 119 -14.42 -1.27 -1.86
CA ALA A 119 -13.06 -0.96 -2.25
C ALA A 119 -12.89 -0.91 -3.77
N ILE A 120 -12.20 0.14 -4.22
CA ILE A 120 -11.88 0.40 -5.63
C ILE A 120 -10.39 0.73 -5.72
N PHE A 121 -9.69 0.02 -6.58
CA PHE A 121 -8.34 0.41 -6.98
C PHE A 121 -8.42 1.26 -8.25
N VAL A 122 -7.86 2.47 -8.19
CA VAL A 122 -7.80 3.40 -9.31
C VAL A 122 -6.36 3.45 -9.81
N PRO A 123 -6.03 2.82 -10.95
CA PRO A 123 -4.68 2.93 -11.51
C PRO A 123 -4.41 4.36 -11.96
N MET A 124 -3.18 4.83 -11.75
CA MET A 124 -2.76 6.14 -12.23
C MET A 124 -2.77 6.16 -13.77
N PRO A 125 -3.40 7.16 -14.41
CA PRO A 125 -3.38 7.29 -15.86
C PRO A 125 -1.98 7.71 -16.32
N LEU A 126 -1.24 6.78 -16.91
CA LEU A 126 0.11 7.02 -17.45
C LEU A 126 0.11 7.42 -18.94
N GLY A 127 -1.03 7.83 -19.48
CA GLY A 127 -1.23 8.13 -20.90
C GLY A 127 -2.01 7.05 -21.68
N SER A 128 -1.97 7.11 -23.01
CA SER A 128 -2.95 6.50 -23.94
C SER A 128 -2.98 4.96 -23.99
N LYS A 129 -1.93 4.31 -23.49
CA LYS A 129 -1.76 2.88 -23.21
C LYS A 129 -0.34 2.77 -22.66
N ILE A 130 -0.05 1.90 -21.71
CA ILE A 130 1.34 1.66 -21.26
C ILE A 130 2.10 1.00 -22.42
N ILE A 131 2.57 1.80 -23.37
CA ILE A 131 3.54 1.41 -24.39
C ILE A 131 4.87 1.94 -23.89
N ARG A 132 5.68 1.07 -23.29
CA ARG A 132 7.07 1.41 -23.02
C ARG A 132 7.82 1.33 -24.32
N LEU A 133 7.90 2.45 -25.02
CA LEU A 133 8.76 2.56 -26.18
C LEU A 133 10.20 2.32 -25.72
N PRO A 134 10.98 1.45 -26.40
CA PRO A 134 12.40 1.31 -26.11
C PRO A 134 13.07 2.66 -26.30
N LYS A 135 13.91 3.08 -25.35
CA LYS A 135 14.77 4.25 -25.53
C LYS A 135 15.72 3.95 -26.70
N LYS A 136 15.80 4.88 -27.66
CA LYS A 136 16.88 4.92 -28.66
C LYS A 136 18.23 5.07 -27.97
#